data_AF-A0A7T1MBY4-F1
#
_entry.id   AF-A0A7T1MBY4-F1
#
_cell.length_a   1.000
_cell.length_b   1.000
_cell.length_c   1.000
_cell.angle_alpha   90.00
_cell.angle_beta   90.00
_cell.angle_gamma   90.00
#
_symmetry.space_group_name_H-M   'P 1'
#
loop_
_entity.id
_entity.type
_entity.pdbx_description
1 polymer ?
#
loop_
_entity_poly.entity_id
_entity_poly.type
_entity_poly.pdbx_seq_one_letter_code
_entity_poly.pdbx_strand_id
1 'polypeptide(L)'
;MTASVVGVAQAAQAEPETGVVSFRADVPEALLNSMAHFIDAHPNWDQYRLIQAALAGFLVQNGVQSRAVTRCYVANMFQRTTEGRSDQVAPARPPRSSLPTISR
;
A
#
# COMPACT_ATOMS: atom_id res chain seq x y z
N MET A 1 5.60 -32.29 26.38
CA MET A 1 5.94 -31.02 25.70
C MET A 1 5.36 -31.06 24.30
N THR A 2 4.12 -30.61 24.13
CA THR A 2 3.42 -30.48 22.85
C THR A 2 2.54 -29.24 22.95
N ALA A 3 2.97 -28.13 22.37
CA ALA A 3 2.15 -26.92 22.31
C ALA A 3 1.14 -27.08 21.18
N SER A 4 -0.13 -27.16 21.57
CA SER A 4 -1.29 -27.29 20.71
C SER A 4 -1.53 -25.96 19.99
N VAL A 5 -1.43 -25.95 18.66
CA VAL A 5 -1.98 -24.87 17.84
C VAL A 5 -3.45 -25.19 17.58
N VAL A 6 -4.31 -24.68 18.47
CA VAL A 6 -5.76 -24.69 18.26
C VAL A 6 -6.07 -23.74 17.11
N GLY A 7 -6.66 -24.32 16.06
CA GLY A 7 -7.03 -23.62 14.85
C GLY A 7 -8.20 -22.65 15.03
N VAL A 8 -8.29 -21.71 14.09
CA VAL A 8 -9.56 -21.10 13.71
C VAL A 8 -9.69 -21.30 12.21
N ALA A 9 -10.50 -22.30 11.85
CA ALA A 9 -11.15 -22.34 10.55
C ALA A 9 -12.34 -21.38 10.61
N GLN A 10 -12.34 -20.37 9.75
CA GLN A 10 -13.54 -19.62 9.42
C GLN A 10 -13.55 -19.37 7.91
N ALA A 11 -14.29 -20.22 7.20
CA ALA A 11 -14.74 -19.95 5.84
C ALA A 11 -16.13 -19.28 5.94
N ALA A 12 -16.17 -17.95 5.94
CA ALA A 12 -17.40 -17.19 5.70
C ALA A 12 -17.10 -15.72 5.37
N GLN A 13 -17.39 -15.35 4.12
CA GLN A 13 -17.74 -14.01 3.62
C GLN A 13 -16.58 -12.99 3.54
N ALA A 14 -16.17 -12.73 2.29
CA ALA A 14 -15.16 -11.76 1.91
C ALA A 14 -15.74 -10.33 1.85
N GLU A 15 -15.67 -9.62 2.97
CA GLU A 15 -15.47 -8.17 2.98
C GLU A 15 -13.95 -7.97 3.11
N PRO A 16 -13.27 -7.17 2.27
CA PRO A 16 -11.88 -6.84 2.50
C PRO A 16 -11.80 -5.85 3.67
N GLU A 17 -12.07 -6.34 4.88
CA GLU A 17 -11.58 -5.74 6.12
C GLU A 17 -10.07 -5.66 5.93
N THR A 18 -9.60 -4.47 5.59
CA THR A 18 -8.19 -4.13 5.46
C THR A 18 -7.60 -4.06 6.86
N GLY A 19 -7.65 -5.19 7.56
CA GLY A 19 -7.17 -5.35 8.92
C GLY A 19 -5.67 -5.14 8.92
N VAL A 20 -5.23 -4.09 9.60
CA VAL A 20 -3.80 -3.86 9.85
C VAL A 20 -3.36 -4.86 10.91
N VAL A 21 -2.54 -5.83 10.50
CA VAL A 21 -1.90 -6.77 11.43
C VAL A 21 -0.60 -6.14 11.92
N SER A 22 -0.55 -5.81 13.21
CA SER A 22 0.71 -5.45 13.88
C SER A 22 1.48 -6.73 14.21
N PHE A 23 2.76 -6.78 13.84
CA PHE A 23 3.64 -7.88 14.19
C PHE A 23 4.87 -7.35 14.94
N ARG A 24 5.32 -8.11 15.92
CA ARG A 24 6.56 -7.84 16.66
C ARG A 24 7.50 -9.01 16.47
N ALA A 25 8.70 -8.73 16.02
CA ALA A 25 9.77 -9.70 15.84
C ALA A 25 11.07 -9.10 16.34
N ASP A 26 11.91 -9.92 16.96
CA ASP A 26 13.28 -9.53 17.28
C ASP A 26 14.13 -9.60 16.02
N VAL A 27 14.74 -8.48 15.66
CA VAL A 27 15.53 -8.31 14.44
C VAL A 27 16.99 -8.07 14.84
N PRO A 28 17.98 -8.69 14.18
CA PRO A 28 19.39 -8.44 14.45
C PRO A 28 19.74 -6.95 14.33
N GLU A 29 20.56 -6.44 15.26
CA GLU A 29 20.93 -5.02 15.33
C GLU A 29 21.57 -4.52 14.02
N ALA A 30 22.41 -5.34 13.39
CA ALA A 30 23.02 -5.01 12.11
C ALA A 30 21.98 -4.74 10.99
N LEU A 31 20.89 -5.51 10.96
CA LEU A 31 19.81 -5.32 10.00
C LEU A 31 19.00 -4.06 10.34
N LEU A 32 18.70 -3.84 11.62
CA LEU A 32 18.01 -2.63 12.07
C LEU A 32 18.78 -1.36 11.67
N ASN A 33 20.09 -1.33 11.94
CA ASN A 33 20.96 -0.21 11.58
C ASN A 33 21.01 0.00 10.06
N SER A 34 21.10 -1.09 9.29
CA SER A 34 21.09 -1.00 7.82
C SER A 34 19.77 -0.44 7.28
N MET A 35 18.64 -0.86 7.85
CA MET A 35 17.31 -0.34 7.47
C MET A 35 17.16 1.14 7.83
N ALA A 36 17.62 1.55 9.02
CA ALA A 36 17.60 2.94 9.43
C ALA A 36 18.45 3.81 8.50
N HIS A 37 19.69 3.41 8.22
CA HIS A 37 20.55 4.11 7.26
C HIS A 37 19.94 4.21 5.85
N PHE A 38 19.26 3.15 5.40
CA PHE A 38 18.57 3.18 4.11
C PHE A 38 17.43 4.22 4.10
N ILE A 39 16.63 4.28 5.17
CA ILE A 39 15.52 5.24 5.30
C ILE A 39 16.06 6.68 5.38
N ASP A 40 17.10 6.91 6.16
CA ASP A 40 17.73 8.24 6.29
C ASP A 40 18.27 8.76 4.94
N ALA A 41 18.75 7.87 4.08
CA ALA A 41 19.25 8.22 2.76
C ALA A 41 18.13 8.43 1.72
N HIS A 42 16.91 7.96 1.96
CA HIS A 42 15.81 8.01 1.02
C HIS A 42 14.52 8.56 1.69
N PRO A 43 14.28 9.89 1.61
CA PRO A 43 13.21 10.56 2.38
C PRO A 43 11.78 10.13 2.00
N ASN A 44 11.61 9.44 0.87
CA ASN A 44 10.34 8.88 0.43
C ASN A 44 10.06 7.49 1.01
N TRP A 45 11.00 6.87 1.72
CA TRP A 45 10.85 5.56 2.32
C TRP A 45 10.57 5.66 3.82
N ASP A 46 9.62 4.86 4.28
CA ASP A 46 9.36 4.63 5.70
C ASP A 46 9.56 3.14 6.03
N GLN A 47 9.59 2.84 7.34
CA GLN A 47 9.80 1.48 7.84
C GLN A 47 8.76 0.49 7.32
N TYR A 48 7.48 0.88 7.23
CA TYR A 48 6.43 -0.03 6.77
C TYR A 48 6.56 -0.30 5.29
N ARG A 49 6.79 0.73 4.48
CA ARG A 49 6.99 0.58 3.03
C ARG A 49 8.21 -0.29 2.72
N LEU A 50 9.31 -0.09 3.42
CA LEU A 50 10.52 -0.91 3.26
C LEU A 50 10.24 -2.39 3.52
N ILE A 51 9.61 -2.69 4.66
CA ILE A 51 9.30 -4.06 5.07
C ILE A 51 8.27 -4.69 4.13
N GLN A 52 7.22 -3.96 3.76
CA GLN A 52 6.20 -4.48 2.84
C GLN A 52 6.79 -4.76 1.45
N ALA A 53 7.67 -3.90 0.95
CA ALA A 53 8.37 -4.13 -0.32
C ALA A 53 9.28 -5.35 -0.24
N ALA A 54 10.04 -5.49 0.85
CA ALA A 54 10.93 -6.63 1.07
C ALA A 54 10.15 -7.96 1.18
N LEU A 55 9.05 -7.98 1.94
CA LEU A 55 8.18 -9.16 2.07
C LEU A 55 7.51 -9.53 0.74
N ALA A 56 6.94 -8.55 0.04
CA ALA A 56 6.32 -8.81 -1.26
C ALA A 56 7.35 -9.31 -2.27
N GLY A 57 8.55 -8.72 -2.29
CA GLY A 57 9.66 -9.17 -3.13
C GLY A 57 10.14 -10.56 -2.78
N PHE A 58 10.23 -10.90 -1.49
CA PHE A 58 10.55 -12.25 -1.02
C PHE A 58 9.51 -13.26 -1.52
N LEU A 59 8.22 -12.97 -1.37
CA LEU A 59 7.15 -13.86 -1.83
C LEU A 59 7.18 -14.06 -3.35
N VAL A 60 7.43 -13.00 -4.12
CA VAL A 60 7.57 -13.09 -5.59
C VAL A 60 8.76 -13.99 -5.96
N GLN A 61 9.91 -13.82 -5.30
CA GLN A 61 11.11 -14.63 -5.55
C GLN A 61 10.92 -16.11 -5.18
N ASN A 62 10.09 -16.40 -4.17
CA ASN A 62 9.75 -17.77 -3.76
C ASN A 62 8.65 -18.41 -4.62
N GLY A 63 8.26 -17.79 -5.74
CA GLY A 63 7.30 -18.37 -6.69
C GLY A 63 5.83 -18.20 -6.31
N VAL A 64 5.49 -17.27 -5.40
CA VAL A 64 4.10 -16.92 -5.13
C VAL A 64 3.53 -16.17 -6.34
N GLN A 65 2.75 -16.86 -7.17
CA GLN A 65 2.14 -16.34 -8.38
C GLN A 65 0.84 -15.55 -8.11
N SER A 66 0.86 -14.68 -7.11
CA SER A 66 -0.28 -13.81 -6.80
C SER A 66 -0.07 -12.44 -7.43
N ARG A 67 -0.95 -12.08 -8.37
CA ARG A 67 -0.96 -10.74 -9.00
C ARG A 67 -1.08 -9.62 -7.96
N ALA A 68 -1.77 -9.88 -6.84
CA ALA A 68 -1.89 -8.93 -5.74
C ALA A 68 -0.53 -8.69 -5.06
N VAL A 69 0.27 -9.73 -4.85
CA VAL A 69 1.61 -9.64 -4.25
C VAL A 69 2.57 -8.91 -5.20
N THR A 70 2.55 -9.23 -6.50
CA THR A 70 3.37 -8.50 -7.49
C THR A 70 2.98 -7.03 -7.56
N ARG A 71 1.67 -6.71 -7.53
CA ARG A 71 1.21 -5.31 -7.47
C ARG A 71 1.66 -4.63 -6.19
N CYS A 72 1.58 -5.30 -5.05
CA CYS A 72 2.04 -4.76 -3.77
C CYS A 72 3.54 -4.43 -3.82
N TYR A 73 4.36 -5.34 -4.34
CA TYR A 73 5.79 -5.11 -4.55
C TYR A 73 6.07 -3.88 -5.42
N VAL A 74 5.46 -3.80 -6.60
CA VAL A 74 5.64 -2.67 -7.53
C VAL A 74 5.08 -1.37 -6.95
N ALA A 75 3.94 -1.42 -6.28
CA ALA A 75 3.35 -0.25 -5.63
C ALA A 75 4.30 0.31 -4.56
N ASN A 76 4.84 -0.55 -3.70
CA ASN A 76 5.78 -0.12 -2.67
C ASN A 76 7.13 0.31 -3.24
N MET A 77 7.58 -0.21 -4.37
CA MET A 77 8.82 0.26 -5.03
C MET A 77 8.67 1.63 -5.71
N PHE A 78 7.52 1.90 -6.33
CA PHE A 78 7.32 3.05 -7.22
C PHE A 78 6.24 4.03 -6.76
N GLN A 79 5.85 4.01 -5.49
CA GLN A 79 4.84 4.92 -4.93
C GLN A 79 5.18 6.37 -5.30
N ARG A 80 4.34 6.94 -6.17
CA ARG A 80 4.28 8.37 -6.40
C ARG A 80 3.62 8.95 -5.17
N THR A 81 4.35 9.77 -4.44
CA THR A 81 3.80 10.66 -3.42
C THR A 81 2.60 11.40 -4.00
N THR A 82 1.41 10.86 -3.83
CA THR A 82 0.16 11.60 -3.98
C THR A 82 -0.18 12.16 -2.61
N GLU A 83 0.78 12.83 -1.97
CA GLU A 83 0.45 13.70 -0.84
C GLU A 83 -0.36 14.87 -1.41
N GLY A 84 -1.65 14.87 -1.11
CA GLY A 84 -2.50 16.05 -1.13
C GLY A 84 -2.89 16.59 -2.51
N ARG A 85 -3.96 16.06 -3.10
CA ARG A 85 -4.88 16.92 -3.87
C ARG A 85 -6.33 16.47 -3.71
N SER A 86 -6.75 16.33 -2.46
CA SER A 86 -8.18 16.22 -2.11
C SER A 86 -8.87 17.59 -2.07
N ASP A 87 -8.15 18.69 -2.33
CA ASP A 87 -8.65 20.06 -2.22
C ASP A 87 -8.59 20.88 -3.53
N GLN A 88 -8.58 20.20 -4.68
CA GLN A 88 -8.91 20.89 -5.92
C GLN A 88 -10.39 20.69 -6.24
N VAL A 89 -11.21 21.56 -5.65
CA VAL A 89 -12.49 21.95 -6.24
C VAL A 89 -12.22 22.28 -7.71
N ALA A 90 -12.76 21.46 -8.61
CA ALA A 90 -12.81 21.78 -10.02
C ALA A 90 -13.42 23.19 -10.17
N PRO A 91 -12.83 24.12 -10.95
CA PRO A 91 -13.47 25.40 -11.15
C PRO A 91 -14.86 25.12 -11.72
N ALA A 92 -15.88 25.61 -11.00
CA ALA A 92 -17.27 25.47 -11.39
C ALA A 92 -17.40 25.85 -12.87
N ARG A 93 -17.74 24.86 -13.70
CA ARG A 93 -17.99 25.08 -15.12
C ARG A 93 -19.12 26.12 -15.19
N PRO A 94 -18.92 27.29 -15.82
CA PRO A 94 -19.98 28.29 -15.87
C PRO A 94 -21.21 27.67 -16.56
N PRO A 95 -22.43 28.02 -16.12
CA PRO A 95 -23.64 27.56 -16.78
C PRO A 95 -23.56 27.98 -18.24
N ARG A 96 -23.81 27.04 -19.15
CA ARG A 96 -23.89 27.31 -20.58
C ARG A 96 -24.97 28.37 -20.79
N SER A 97 -24.55 29.61 -21.04
CA SER A 97 -25.44 30.69 -21.47
C SER A 97 -26.17 30.21 -22.71
N SER A 98 -27.49 30.17 -22.61
CA SER A 98 -28.41 29.82 -23.69
C SER A 98 -28.09 30.66 -24.92
N LEU A 99 -27.76 29.99 -26.04
CA LEU A 99 -27.70 30.64 -27.35
C LEU A 99 -29.04 31.35 -27.60
N PRO A 100 -29.06 32.60 -28.06
CA PRO A 100 -30.30 33.17 -28.58
C PRO A 100 -30.71 32.36 -29.81
N THR A 101 -31.92 31.80 -29.77
CA THR A 101 -32.64 31.31 -30.95
C THR A 101 -32.66 32.44 -31.97
N ILE A 102 -31.89 32.29 -33.06
CA ILE A 102 -32.03 33.18 -34.20
C ILE A 102 -33.36 32.81 -34.86
N SER A 103 -34.36 33.67 -34.67
CA SER A 103 -35.64 33.57 -35.36
C SER A 103 -35.38 33.90 -36.82
N ARG A 104 -35.76 33.01 -37.73
CA ARG A 104 -35.88 33.29 -39.17
C ARG A 104 -37.35 33.22 -39.56
#